data_AF-A0A925R1B0-F1
#
_entry.id   AF-A0A925R1B0-F1
#
_cell.length_a   1.000
_cell.length_b   1.000
_cell.length_c   1.000
_cell.angle_alpha   90.00
_cell.angle_beta   90.00
_cell.angle_gamma   90.00
#
_symmetry.space_group_name_H-M   'P 1'
#
loop_
_entity.id
_entity.type
_entity.pdbx_description
1 polymer ?
#
loop_
_entity_poly.entity_id
_entity_poly.type
_entity_poly.pdbx_seq_one_letter_code
_entity_poly.pdbx_strand_id
1 'polypeptide(L)'
;MRITRFLRNRAVTVHEMIATAFKRTAGRVQDRHILAIQDTTDARTNDDNTGIALHPMIAVDASDGALLGLVHAEFLRRPGGRPNRRTLPYEAKESARWLRATRQAAGLQQAGAASVTVVADRECDIYEDLAGRPQGIDLLIRASHDRLLADGRRLFATADTLPEAGQITVDLPAAPGRKARTATLSLRFTTVEIARPADRKRHAELAALPHTVSL
;
A
#
# COMPACT_ATOMS: atom_id res chain seq x y z
N MET A 1 13.06 -35.48 4.50
CA MET A 1 13.30 -34.52 3.40
C MET A 1 14.39 -33.53 3.83
N ARG A 2 15.48 -33.34 3.07
CA ARG A 2 16.48 -32.30 3.39
C ARG A 2 15.98 -30.95 2.85
N ILE A 3 15.74 -29.98 3.73
CA ILE A 3 15.21 -28.65 3.37
C ILE A 3 16.05 -27.95 2.29
N THR A 4 17.36 -28.15 2.29
CA THR A 4 18.29 -27.58 1.30
C THR A 4 18.06 -28.11 -0.11
N ARG A 5 17.67 -29.38 -0.27
CA ARG A 5 17.33 -29.96 -1.58
C ARG A 5 16.02 -29.38 -2.10
N PHE A 6 15.05 -29.13 -1.22
CA PHE A 6 13.79 -28.48 -1.57
C PHE A 6 14.03 -27.04 -2.05
N LEU A 7 14.75 -26.23 -1.27
CA LEU A 7 15.01 -24.82 -1.59
C LEU A 7 15.89 -24.60 -2.83
N ARG A 8 16.72 -25.57 -3.23
CA ARG A 8 17.57 -25.50 -4.43
C ARG A 8 16.92 -26.12 -5.67
N ASN A 9 15.72 -26.66 -5.55
CA ASN A 9 15.03 -27.27 -6.67
C ASN A 9 14.43 -26.19 -7.58
N ARG A 10 14.77 -26.18 -8.87
CA ARG A 10 14.23 -25.22 -9.85
C ARG A 10 12.72 -25.33 -10.05
N ALA A 11 12.13 -26.47 -9.73
CA ALA A 11 10.68 -26.66 -9.75
C ALA A 11 9.96 -26.00 -8.55
N VAL A 12 10.69 -25.64 -7.49
CA VAL A 12 10.15 -24.91 -6.33
C VAL A 12 10.39 -23.42 -6.58
N THR A 13 9.34 -22.70 -6.97
CA THR A 13 9.43 -21.28 -7.29
C THR A 13 8.90 -20.42 -6.14
N VAL A 14 9.45 -19.21 -6.00
CA VAL A 14 8.93 -18.21 -5.04
C VAL A 14 7.48 -17.87 -5.33
N HIS A 15 7.11 -17.79 -6.62
CA HIS A 15 5.74 -17.57 -7.05
C HIS A 15 4.79 -18.65 -6.51
N GLU A 16 5.13 -19.93 -6.67
CA GLU A 16 4.31 -21.04 -6.18
C GLU A 16 4.19 -21.06 -4.66
N MET A 17 5.28 -20.72 -3.95
CA MET A 17 5.26 -20.59 -2.49
C MET A 17 4.28 -19.51 -2.02
N ILE A 18 4.30 -18.33 -2.67
CA ILE A 18 3.39 -17.22 -2.37
C ILE A 18 1.96 -17.59 -2.75
N ALA A 19 1.74 -18.17 -3.93
CA ALA A 19 0.41 -18.58 -4.38
C ALA A 19 -0.20 -19.64 -3.45
N THR A 20 0.60 -20.60 -2.99
CA THR A 20 0.17 -21.59 -2.00
C THR A 20 -0.19 -20.93 -0.66
N ALA A 21 0.58 -19.94 -0.20
CA ALA A 21 0.27 -19.19 1.02
C ALA A 21 -1.02 -18.37 0.86
N PHE A 22 -1.17 -17.65 -0.25
CA PHE A 22 -2.37 -16.90 -0.61
C PHE A 22 -3.60 -17.81 -0.60
N LYS A 23 -3.54 -19.00 -1.22
CA LYS A 23 -4.67 -19.95 -1.24
C LYS A 23 -5.13 -20.35 0.17
N ARG A 24 -4.20 -20.48 1.12
CA ARG A 24 -4.54 -20.76 2.52
C ARG A 24 -5.18 -19.55 3.20
N THR A 25 -4.70 -18.35 2.92
CA THR A 25 -5.27 -17.09 3.40
C THR A 25 -6.68 -16.89 2.84
N ALA A 26 -6.88 -17.11 1.54
CA ALA A 26 -8.16 -17.02 0.85
C ALA A 26 -9.23 -17.96 1.46
N GLY A 27 -8.84 -19.14 1.91
CA GLY A 27 -9.74 -20.04 2.66
C GLY A 27 -10.19 -19.54 4.03
N ARG A 28 -9.75 -18.35 4.46
CA ARG A 28 -10.01 -17.74 5.77
C ARG A 28 -10.64 -16.35 5.66
N VAL A 29 -11.06 -15.88 4.49
CA VAL A 29 -11.60 -14.51 4.36
C VAL A 29 -13.11 -14.42 4.19
N GLN A 30 -13.80 -15.55 4.04
CA GLN A 30 -15.25 -15.59 3.82
C GLN A 30 -16.02 -14.71 4.80
N ASP A 31 -16.84 -13.80 4.26
CA ASP A 31 -17.73 -12.87 4.95
C ASP A 31 -17.04 -11.91 5.95
N ARG A 32 -15.72 -11.71 5.81
CA ARG A 32 -14.93 -10.81 6.68
C ARG A 32 -14.59 -9.50 6.00
N HIS A 33 -14.47 -8.44 6.80
CA HIS A 33 -13.79 -7.21 6.40
C HIS A 33 -12.28 -7.39 6.60
N ILE A 34 -11.52 -7.35 5.51
CA ILE A 34 -10.08 -7.59 5.53
C ILE A 34 -9.30 -6.29 5.43
N LEU A 35 -8.37 -6.09 6.36
CA LEU A 35 -7.29 -5.12 6.24
C LEU A 35 -6.10 -5.79 5.54
N ALA A 36 -5.87 -5.43 4.28
CA ALA A 36 -4.75 -5.89 3.47
C ALA A 36 -3.56 -4.92 3.66
N ILE A 37 -2.75 -5.19 4.67
CA ILE A 37 -1.66 -4.30 5.11
C ILE A 37 -0.40 -4.61 4.30
N GLN A 38 0.19 -3.58 3.69
CA GLN A 38 1.41 -3.71 2.90
C GLN A 38 2.48 -2.70 3.32
N ASP A 39 3.74 -3.12 3.27
CA ASP A 39 4.90 -2.28 3.54
C ASP A 39 6.15 -2.83 2.82
N THR A 40 7.32 -2.20 2.96
CA THR A 40 8.58 -2.69 2.39
C THR A 40 9.64 -2.80 3.47
N THR A 41 10.28 -3.96 3.58
CA THR A 41 11.41 -4.19 4.50
C THR A 41 12.64 -4.63 3.73
N ASP A 42 13.82 -4.26 4.21
CA ASP A 42 15.07 -4.82 3.70
C ASP A 42 15.27 -6.22 4.28
N ALA A 43 15.38 -7.22 3.41
CA ALA A 43 15.66 -8.61 3.80
C ALA A 43 17.17 -8.90 3.88
N ARG A 44 17.95 -8.17 3.07
CA ARG A 44 19.42 -8.14 3.13
C ARG A 44 19.93 -6.83 2.56
N THR A 45 20.83 -6.19 3.29
CA THR A 45 21.57 -5.01 2.85
C THR A 45 23.05 -5.30 2.95
N ASN A 46 23.79 -5.07 1.86
CA ASN A 46 25.24 -5.19 1.79
C ASN A 46 25.88 -3.80 1.98
N ASP A 47 27.18 -3.76 2.31
CA ASP A 47 27.93 -2.52 2.57
C ASP A 47 27.98 -1.56 1.37
N ASP A 48 27.82 -2.08 0.14
CA ASP A 48 27.80 -1.32 -1.11
C ASP A 48 26.40 -0.80 -1.51
N ASN A 49 25.45 -0.80 -0.57
CA ASN A 49 24.03 -0.48 -0.79
C ASN A 49 23.33 -1.38 -1.83
N THR A 50 23.92 -2.52 -2.18
CA THR A 50 23.21 -3.58 -2.89
C THR A 50 22.40 -4.41 -1.90
N GLY A 51 21.33 -5.04 -2.36
CA GLY A 51 20.48 -5.77 -1.44
C GLY A 51 19.25 -6.42 -2.05
N ILE A 52 18.46 -6.99 -1.16
CA ILE A 52 17.15 -7.53 -1.45
C ILE A 52 16.19 -6.92 -0.44
N ALA A 53 15.18 -6.21 -0.94
CA ALA A 53 14.02 -5.83 -0.17
C ALA A 53 12.86 -6.81 -0.43
N LEU A 54 11.94 -6.89 0.52
CA LEU A 54 10.71 -7.62 0.43
C LEU A 54 9.56 -6.64 0.60
N HIS A 55 8.59 -6.70 -0.29
CA HIS A 55 7.32 -5.99 -0.20
C HIS A 55 6.20 -7.00 0.06
N PRO A 56 5.91 -7.33 1.34
CA PRO A 56 4.82 -8.23 1.67
C PRO A 56 3.49 -7.49 1.78
N MET A 57 2.41 -8.23 1.58
CA MET A 57 1.06 -7.86 1.99
C MET A 57 0.48 -8.98 2.85
N ILE A 58 -0.08 -8.61 4.00
CA ILE A 58 -0.73 -9.54 4.94
C ILE A 58 -2.22 -9.19 5.08
N ALA A 59 -3.05 -10.21 5.31
CA ALA A 59 -4.46 -10.06 5.60
C ALA A 59 -4.69 -10.11 7.12
N VAL A 60 -5.36 -9.10 7.64
CA VAL A 60 -5.80 -9.00 9.02
C VAL A 60 -7.31 -8.82 9.06
N ASP A 61 -8.00 -9.49 9.97
CA ASP A 61 -9.43 -9.28 10.18
C ASP A 61 -9.65 -7.92 10.85
N ALA A 62 -10.51 -7.08 10.26
CA ALA A 62 -10.75 -5.72 10.75
C ALA A 62 -11.50 -5.67 12.09
N SER A 63 -12.22 -6.73 12.45
CA SER A 63 -13.08 -6.76 13.65
C SER A 63 -12.30 -7.09 14.91
N ASP A 64 -11.37 -8.05 14.85
CA ASP A 64 -10.66 -8.58 16.01
C ASP A 64 -9.12 -8.49 15.89
N GLY A 65 -8.59 -8.06 14.74
CA GLY A 65 -7.16 -7.95 14.49
C GLY A 65 -6.46 -9.28 14.23
N ALA A 66 -7.18 -10.38 13.99
CA ALA A 66 -6.59 -11.68 13.74
C ALA A 66 -5.75 -11.69 12.45
N LEU A 67 -4.50 -12.17 12.55
CA LEU A 67 -3.64 -12.36 11.38
C LEU A 67 -4.07 -13.60 10.59
N LEU A 68 -4.64 -13.39 9.40
CA LEU A 68 -5.19 -14.46 8.56
C LEU A 68 -4.12 -15.12 7.69
N GLY A 69 -3.12 -14.35 7.23
CA GLY A 69 -1.98 -14.88 6.49
C GLY A 69 -1.42 -13.93 5.44
N LEU A 70 -0.51 -14.47 4.61
CA LEU A 70 0.15 -13.76 3.52
C LEU A 70 -0.80 -13.65 2.31
N VAL A 71 -0.86 -12.46 1.72
CA VAL A 71 -1.63 -12.17 0.50
C VAL A 71 -0.70 -12.09 -0.70
N HIS A 72 0.40 -11.35 -0.56
CA HIS A 72 1.37 -11.12 -1.61
C HIS A 72 2.78 -10.96 -1.03
N ALA A 73 3.80 -11.22 -1.84
CA ALA A 73 5.17 -10.86 -1.53
C ALA A 73 5.94 -10.60 -2.83
N GLU A 74 6.65 -9.48 -2.91
CA GLU A 74 7.54 -9.17 -4.02
C GLU A 74 8.97 -8.97 -3.52
N PHE A 75 9.93 -9.72 -4.06
CA PHE A 75 11.35 -9.50 -3.78
C PHE A 75 11.91 -8.49 -4.77
N LEU A 76 12.50 -7.42 -4.26
CA LEU A 76 13.05 -6.31 -5.01
C LEU A 76 14.57 -6.36 -4.93
N ARG A 77 15.23 -6.63 -6.05
CA ARG A 77 16.69 -6.57 -6.12
C ARG A 77 17.13 -5.11 -6.25
N ARG A 78 17.99 -4.67 -5.34
CA ARG A 78 18.63 -3.35 -5.40
C ARG A 78 20.07 -3.54 -5.89
N PRO A 79 20.37 -3.23 -7.17
CA PRO A 79 21.70 -3.47 -7.75
C PRO A 79 22.75 -2.41 -7.36
N GLY A 80 22.44 -1.50 -6.42
CA GLY A 80 23.29 -0.35 -6.11
C GLY A 80 23.15 0.76 -7.15
N GLY A 81 23.59 1.98 -6.78
CA GLY A 81 23.47 3.17 -7.63
C GLY A 81 22.07 3.79 -7.70
N ARG A 82 21.96 4.96 -8.34
CA ARG A 82 20.68 5.66 -8.57
C ARG A 82 20.29 5.54 -10.04
N PRO A 83 19.42 4.59 -10.43
CA PRO A 83 18.93 4.54 -11.80
C PRO A 83 18.17 5.84 -12.13
N ASN A 84 18.23 6.27 -13.38
CA ASN A 84 17.45 7.42 -13.83
C ASN A 84 15.96 7.03 -13.91
N ARG A 85 15.26 7.15 -12.77
CA ARG A 85 13.85 6.78 -12.63
C ARG A 85 12.90 7.62 -13.49
N ARG A 86 13.35 8.77 -14.03
CA ARG A 86 12.50 9.66 -14.84
C ARG A 86 12.21 9.14 -16.25
N THR A 87 12.99 8.17 -16.73
CA THR A 87 12.83 7.62 -18.09
C THR A 87 12.14 6.26 -18.10
N LEU A 88 12.02 5.60 -16.94
CA LEU A 88 11.36 4.28 -16.85
C LEU A 88 9.83 4.42 -16.91
N PRO A 89 9.11 3.51 -17.59
CA PRO A 89 7.66 3.37 -17.42
C PRO A 89 7.32 3.08 -15.96
N TYR A 90 6.10 3.42 -15.53
CA TYR A 90 5.68 3.27 -14.13
C TYR A 90 5.85 1.83 -13.64
N GLU A 91 5.42 0.85 -14.44
CA GLU A 91 5.46 -0.58 -14.13
C GLU A 91 6.88 -1.07 -13.84
N ALA A 92 7.90 -0.47 -14.47
CA ALA A 92 9.30 -0.80 -14.28
C ALA A 92 9.93 -0.08 -13.06
N LYS A 93 9.23 0.87 -12.44
CA LYS A 93 9.70 1.53 -11.22
C LYS A 93 9.44 0.64 -10.01
N GLU A 94 10.34 0.73 -9.02
CA GLU A 94 10.15 0.08 -7.72
C GLU A 94 8.87 0.57 -7.01
N SER A 95 8.39 1.78 -7.31
CA SER A 95 7.12 2.31 -6.79
C SER A 95 5.89 1.59 -7.32
N ALA A 96 5.96 0.84 -8.42
CA ALA A 96 4.83 0.07 -8.92
C ALA A 96 4.52 -1.18 -8.09
N ARG A 97 5.39 -1.54 -7.14
CA ARG A 97 5.16 -2.62 -6.17
C ARG A 97 3.84 -2.44 -5.41
N TRP A 98 3.53 -1.20 -5.01
CA TRP A 98 2.32 -0.87 -4.26
C TRP A 98 1.07 -1.25 -5.05
N LEU A 99 0.95 -0.76 -6.28
CA LEU A 99 -0.20 -1.08 -7.13
C LEU A 99 -0.24 -2.56 -7.52
N ARG A 100 0.91 -3.20 -7.72
CA ARG A 100 0.97 -4.65 -7.98
C ARG A 100 0.39 -5.43 -6.81
N ALA A 101 0.77 -5.10 -5.57
CA ALA A 101 0.25 -5.73 -4.37
C ALA A 101 -1.23 -5.40 -4.14
N THR A 102 -1.66 -4.14 -4.33
CA THR A 102 -3.08 -3.72 -4.33
C THR A 102 -3.92 -4.54 -5.30
N ARG A 103 -3.40 -4.83 -6.51
CA ARG A 103 -4.09 -5.69 -7.49
C ARG A 103 -4.23 -7.15 -7.02
N GLN A 104 -3.31 -7.66 -6.19
CA GLN A 104 -3.43 -9.01 -5.62
C GLN A 104 -4.52 -9.09 -4.55
N ALA A 105 -4.80 -7.99 -3.84
CA ALA A 105 -5.85 -7.93 -2.82
C ALA A 105 -7.25 -8.21 -3.42
N ALA A 106 -7.48 -7.95 -4.71
CA ALA A 106 -8.72 -8.31 -5.42
C ALA A 106 -9.03 -9.82 -5.35
N GLY A 107 -8.02 -10.66 -5.22
CA GLY A 107 -8.21 -12.11 -5.03
C GLY A 107 -8.92 -12.45 -3.71
N LEU A 108 -8.83 -11.60 -2.68
CA LEU A 108 -9.51 -11.83 -1.40
C LEU A 108 -11.01 -11.60 -1.53
N GLN A 109 -11.42 -10.58 -2.29
CA GLN A 109 -12.83 -10.35 -2.62
C GLN A 109 -13.40 -11.50 -3.45
N GLN A 110 -12.65 -11.98 -4.44
CA GLN A 110 -13.03 -13.17 -5.22
C GLN A 110 -13.15 -14.44 -4.37
N ALA A 111 -12.40 -14.51 -3.26
CA ALA A 111 -12.46 -15.59 -2.30
C ALA A 111 -13.58 -15.44 -1.24
N GLY A 112 -14.45 -14.43 -1.38
CA GLY A 112 -15.63 -14.26 -0.52
C GLY A 112 -15.45 -13.30 0.65
N ALA A 113 -14.38 -12.48 0.68
CA ALA A 113 -14.31 -11.37 1.63
C ALA A 113 -15.49 -10.41 1.44
N ALA A 114 -16.10 -9.96 2.53
CA ALA A 114 -17.20 -8.99 2.50
C ALA A 114 -16.72 -7.61 2.02
N SER A 115 -15.52 -7.22 2.42
CA SER A 115 -14.83 -6.02 1.96
C SER A 115 -13.32 -6.15 2.16
N VAL A 116 -12.55 -5.39 1.39
CA VAL A 116 -11.08 -5.40 1.47
C VAL A 116 -10.57 -3.96 1.43
N THR A 117 -9.91 -3.55 2.51
CA THR A 117 -9.24 -2.25 2.62
C THR A 117 -7.74 -2.45 2.61
N VAL A 118 -7.08 -1.94 1.58
CA VAL A 118 -5.61 -1.93 1.52
C VAL A 118 -5.10 -0.79 2.39
N VAL A 119 -4.21 -1.12 3.32
CA VAL A 119 -3.61 -0.16 4.26
C VAL A 119 -2.14 -0.01 3.92
N ALA A 120 -1.70 1.24 3.71
CA ALA A 120 -0.32 1.54 3.39
C ALA A 120 0.12 2.89 3.97
N ASP A 121 1.43 3.05 4.14
CA ASP A 121 2.00 4.26 4.69
C ASP A 121 2.11 5.39 3.65
N ARG A 122 2.83 6.46 4.00
CA ARG A 122 2.98 7.65 3.17
C ARG A 122 3.72 7.42 1.85
N GLU A 123 4.50 6.35 1.73
CA GLU A 123 5.20 6.03 0.48
C GLU A 123 4.25 5.54 -0.62
N CYS A 124 3.08 5.03 -0.23
CA CYS A 124 2.03 4.58 -1.14
C CYS A 124 1.14 5.73 -1.65
N ASP A 125 1.36 6.97 -1.18
CA ASP A 125 0.63 8.16 -1.66
C ASP A 125 1.04 8.53 -3.10
N ILE A 126 0.61 7.70 -4.06
CA ILE A 126 0.98 7.72 -5.47
C ILE A 126 -0.30 7.74 -6.30
N TYR A 127 -0.38 8.64 -7.29
CA TYR A 127 -1.61 8.80 -8.07
C TYR A 127 -1.99 7.52 -8.83
N GLU A 128 -0.99 6.83 -9.38
CA GLU A 128 -1.16 5.57 -10.08
C GLU A 128 -1.78 4.48 -9.18
N ASP A 129 -1.50 4.48 -7.88
CA ASP A 129 -2.11 3.53 -6.92
C ASP A 129 -3.57 3.89 -6.65
N LEU A 130 -3.86 5.18 -6.40
CA LEU A 130 -5.23 5.69 -6.20
C LEU A 130 -6.11 5.42 -7.42
N ALA A 131 -5.61 5.72 -8.62
CA ALA A 131 -6.33 5.64 -9.89
C ALA A 131 -6.38 4.21 -10.44
N GLY A 132 -5.36 3.40 -10.17
CA GLY A 132 -5.22 2.04 -10.68
C GLY A 132 -5.84 0.96 -9.78
N ARG A 133 -6.37 1.33 -8.61
CA ARG A 133 -6.98 0.40 -7.66
C ARG A 133 -8.07 -0.43 -8.33
N PRO A 134 -8.15 -1.76 -8.07
CA PRO A 134 -9.24 -2.57 -8.56
C PRO A 134 -10.59 -2.10 -8.01
N GLN A 135 -11.66 -2.33 -8.77
CA GLN A 135 -13.02 -2.07 -8.31
C GLN A 135 -13.35 -2.93 -7.08
N GLY A 136 -13.99 -2.35 -6.07
CA GLY A 136 -14.35 -3.03 -4.82
C GLY A 136 -13.24 -3.06 -3.76
N ILE A 137 -12.05 -2.55 -4.09
CA ILE A 137 -10.96 -2.40 -3.13
C ILE A 137 -10.92 -0.97 -2.60
N ASP A 138 -11.00 -0.84 -1.28
CA ASP A 138 -10.83 0.42 -0.57
C ASP A 138 -9.35 0.67 -0.25
N LEU A 139 -8.97 1.94 -0.14
CA LEU A 139 -7.61 2.36 0.20
C LEU A 139 -7.62 3.21 1.47
N LEU A 140 -6.74 2.87 2.42
CA LEU A 140 -6.40 3.71 3.57
C LEU A 140 -4.91 4.03 3.51
N ILE A 141 -4.60 5.21 2.95
CA ILE A 141 -3.23 5.64 2.69
C ILE A 141 -2.97 6.95 3.43
N ARG A 142 -1.83 7.04 4.13
CA ARG A 142 -1.42 8.30 4.76
C ARG A 142 -0.99 9.30 3.69
N ALA A 143 -1.71 10.41 3.57
CA ALA A 143 -1.34 11.47 2.62
C ALA A 143 0.09 12.02 2.90
N SER A 144 0.87 12.20 1.84
CA SER A 144 2.23 12.77 1.85
C SER A 144 2.34 14.02 0.96
N HIS A 145 1.47 14.15 -0.04
CA HIS A 145 1.51 15.23 -1.01
C HIS A 145 0.31 16.17 -0.83
N ASP A 146 0.55 17.48 -0.96
CA ASP A 146 -0.52 18.48 -1.05
C ASP A 146 -1.11 18.50 -2.46
N ARG A 147 -2.01 17.55 -2.70
CA ARG A 147 -2.58 17.25 -4.02
C ARG A 147 -3.49 18.38 -4.49
N LEU A 148 -3.51 18.59 -5.81
CA LEU A 148 -4.47 19.48 -6.45
C LEU A 148 -5.82 18.77 -6.55
N LEU A 149 -6.89 19.45 -6.20
CA LEU A 149 -8.26 18.97 -6.36
C LEU A 149 -8.84 19.43 -7.71
N ALA A 150 -9.89 18.75 -8.18
CA ALA A 150 -10.55 19.06 -9.46
C ALA A 150 -11.06 20.51 -9.54
N ASP A 151 -11.45 21.08 -8.41
CA ASP A 151 -11.90 22.47 -8.27
C ASP A 151 -10.75 23.50 -8.14
N GLY A 152 -9.51 23.06 -8.27
CA GLY A 152 -8.31 23.91 -8.19
C GLY A 152 -7.79 24.18 -6.79
N ARG A 153 -8.48 23.73 -5.72
CA ARG A 153 -8.00 23.85 -4.35
C ARG A 153 -6.89 22.83 -4.03
N ARG A 154 -6.27 23.00 -2.87
CA ARG A 154 -5.23 22.12 -2.33
C ARG A 154 -5.77 21.23 -1.23
N LEU A 155 -5.37 19.96 -1.21
CA LEU A 155 -5.90 18.93 -0.32
C LEU A 155 -5.80 19.35 1.16
N PHE A 156 -4.61 19.78 1.61
CA PHE A 156 -4.42 20.10 3.03
C PHE A 156 -5.15 21.37 3.45
N ALA A 157 -5.07 22.42 2.64
CA ALA A 157 -5.85 23.64 2.88
C ALA A 157 -7.37 23.38 2.87
N THR A 158 -7.84 22.45 2.03
CA THR A 158 -9.25 22.04 2.02
C THR A 158 -9.60 21.31 3.31
N ALA A 159 -8.77 20.36 3.77
CA ALA A 159 -8.99 19.63 5.01
C ALA A 159 -9.01 20.55 6.25
N ASP A 160 -8.16 21.57 6.28
CA ASP A 160 -8.08 22.54 7.39
C ASP A 160 -9.33 23.42 7.52
N THR A 161 -10.07 23.63 6.42
CA THR A 161 -11.30 24.45 6.41
C THR A 161 -12.57 23.67 6.73
N LEU A 162 -12.49 22.34 6.83
CA LEU A 162 -13.66 21.50 7.13
C LEU A 162 -14.14 21.72 8.57
N PRO A 163 -15.47 21.69 8.79
CA PRO A 163 -16.01 21.68 10.14
C PRO A 163 -15.51 20.45 10.89
N GLU A 164 -15.22 20.63 12.18
CA GLU A 164 -14.88 19.52 13.05
C GLU A 164 -16.07 18.56 13.17
N ALA A 165 -15.85 17.30 12.83
CA ALA A 165 -16.86 16.24 12.94
C ALA A 165 -16.84 15.56 14.32
N GLY A 166 -15.72 15.69 15.05
CA GLY A 166 -15.58 15.16 16.41
C GLY A 166 -14.15 15.28 16.90
N GLN A 167 -13.91 14.80 18.12
CA GLN A 167 -12.58 14.73 18.72
C GLN A 167 -12.29 13.33 19.24
N ILE A 168 -11.02 12.94 19.16
CA ILE A 168 -10.51 11.69 19.69
C ILE A 168 -9.34 12.02 20.60
N THR A 169 -9.30 11.40 21.77
CA THR A 169 -8.19 11.52 22.69
C THR A 169 -7.32 10.27 22.62
N VAL A 170 -6.01 10.46 22.47
CA VAL A 170 -5.04 9.36 22.38
C VAL A 170 -3.97 9.57 23.45
N ASP A 171 -3.77 8.54 24.27
CA ASP A 171 -2.67 8.50 25.22
C ASP A 171 -1.38 8.09 24.51
N LEU A 172 -0.42 9.02 24.50
CA LEU A 172 0.88 8.81 23.88
C LEU A 172 1.87 8.39 24.96
N PRO A 173 2.47 7.19 24.86
CA PRO A 173 3.45 6.73 25.84
C PRO A 173 4.72 7.58 25.78
N ALA A 174 5.52 7.50 26.85
CA ALA A 174 6.85 8.08 26.87
C ALA A 174 7.76 7.41 25.82
N ALA A 175 8.65 8.19 25.22
CA ALA A 175 9.68 7.74 24.30
C ALA A 175 10.98 8.52 24.57
N PRO A 176 12.15 8.10 24.06
CA PRO A 176 13.37 8.87 24.23
C PRO A 176 13.18 10.35 23.84
N GLY A 177 13.39 11.26 24.80
CA GLY A 177 13.19 12.71 24.61
C GLY A 177 11.73 13.21 24.65
N ARG A 178 10.73 12.35 24.92
CA ARG A 178 9.31 12.74 24.96
C ARG A 178 8.60 12.14 26.18
N LYS A 179 8.06 12.99 27.05
CA LYS A 179 7.20 12.55 28.17
C LYS A 179 5.89 11.97 27.66
N ALA A 180 5.31 11.05 28.44
CA ALA A 180 3.94 10.60 28.20
C ALA A 180 2.98 11.79 28.27
N ARG A 181 2.00 11.83 27.38
CA ARG A 181 0.99 12.88 27.34
C ARG A 181 -0.27 12.38 26.65
N THR A 182 -1.38 12.99 27.00
CA THR A 182 -2.65 12.81 26.30
C THR A 182 -2.74 13.84 25.18
N ALA A 183 -3.09 13.42 23.96
CA ALA A 183 -3.29 14.29 22.81
C ALA A 183 -4.74 14.25 22.35
N THR A 184 -5.38 15.41 22.23
CA THR A 184 -6.71 15.55 21.63
C THR A 184 -6.55 15.87 20.14
N LEU A 185 -7.21 15.08 19.31
CA LEU A 185 -7.17 15.15 17.85
C LEU A 185 -8.56 15.53 17.34
N SER A 186 -8.67 16.58 16.54
CA SER A 186 -9.89 16.90 15.80
C SER A 186 -10.02 16.02 14.56
N LEU A 187 -11.18 15.41 14.37
CA LEU A 187 -11.54 14.63 13.20
C LEU A 187 -12.29 15.51 12.20
N ARG A 188 -11.86 15.47 10.94
CA ARG A 188 -12.50 16.12 9.79
C ARG A 188 -12.49 15.14 8.62
N PHE A 189 -13.56 15.11 7.85
CA PHE A 189 -13.63 14.27 6.65
C PHE A 189 -14.56 14.89 5.61
N THR A 190 -14.27 14.63 4.34
CA THR A 190 -15.10 14.96 3.18
C THR A 190 -14.69 14.07 2.03
N THR A 191 -15.58 13.91 1.06
CA THR A 191 -15.22 13.42 -0.28
C THR A 191 -14.47 14.51 -1.05
N VAL A 192 -13.44 14.13 -1.79
CA VAL A 192 -12.66 15.00 -2.67
C VAL A 192 -12.43 14.36 -4.03
N GLU A 193 -12.24 15.19 -5.05
CA GLU A 193 -11.77 14.73 -6.36
C GLU A 193 -10.32 15.15 -6.56
N ILE A 194 -9.42 14.18 -6.55
CA ILE A 194 -7.98 14.41 -6.72
C ILE A 194 -7.64 14.49 -8.20
N ALA A 195 -7.06 15.60 -8.63
CA ALA A 195 -6.61 15.81 -10.00
C ALA A 195 -5.31 15.04 -10.30
N ARG A 196 -5.20 14.50 -11.51
CA ARG A 196 -3.98 13.87 -12.02
C ARG A 196 -2.82 14.88 -12.07
N PRO A 197 -1.62 14.54 -11.54
CA PRO A 197 -0.46 15.43 -11.59
C PRO A 197 -0.07 15.83 -13.02
N ALA A 198 0.13 17.13 -13.26
CA ALA A 198 0.41 17.70 -14.58
C ALA A 198 1.88 17.53 -15.05
N ASP A 199 2.81 17.31 -14.12
CA ASP A 199 4.26 17.24 -14.35
C ASP A 199 4.73 15.85 -14.80
N ARG A 200 3.86 14.84 -14.72
CA ARG A 200 4.15 13.47 -15.14
C ARG A 200 3.74 13.14 -16.59
N LYS A 201 3.63 14.15 -17.46
CA LYS A 201 3.39 14.03 -18.92
C LYS A 201 4.37 13.13 -19.72
N ARG A 202 5.34 12.48 -19.06
CA ARG A 202 6.44 11.74 -19.70
C ARG A 202 6.22 10.23 -19.87
N HIS A 203 5.09 9.67 -19.43
CA HIS A 203 4.83 8.24 -19.58
C HIS A 203 3.42 8.03 -20.15
N ALA A 204 3.33 7.31 -21.27
CA ALA A 204 2.07 7.01 -21.96
C ALA A 204 1.02 6.35 -21.04
N GLU A 205 1.47 5.60 -20.04
CA GLU A 205 0.63 4.93 -19.03
C GLU A 205 -0.19 5.92 -18.18
N LEU A 206 0.35 7.11 -17.88
CA LEU A 206 -0.37 8.13 -17.13
C LEU A 206 -1.48 8.77 -17.94
N ALA A 207 -1.37 8.81 -19.28
CA ALA A 207 -2.41 9.34 -20.15
C ALA A 207 -3.67 8.45 -20.14
N ALA A 208 -3.50 7.14 -19.91
CA ALA A 208 -4.59 6.17 -19.82
C ALA A 208 -5.33 6.18 -18.47
N LEU A 209 -4.71 6.71 -17.41
CA LEU A 209 -5.38 6.90 -16.12
C LEU A 209 -6.43 8.03 -16.20
N PRO A 210 -7.47 8.03 -15.36
CA PRO A 210 -8.45 9.10 -15.34
C PRO A 210 -7.83 10.48 -15.04
N HIS A 211 -8.54 11.54 -15.40
CA HIS A 211 -8.10 12.92 -15.11
C HIS A 211 -8.27 13.30 -13.64
N THR A 212 -9.25 12.68 -12.98
CA THR A 212 -9.56 12.86 -11.56
C THR A 212 -9.87 11.50 -10.93
N VAL A 213 -9.66 11.38 -9.63
CA VAL A 213 -10.09 10.22 -8.84
C VAL A 213 -10.90 10.74 -7.66
N SER A 214 -12.15 10.30 -7.55
CA SER A 214 -12.99 10.56 -6.39
C SER A 214 -12.60 9.63 -5.24
N LEU A 215 -12.39 10.21 -4.06
CA LEU A 215 -12.08 9.53 -2.79
C LEU A 215 -12.95 10.11 -1.68
#